data_AF-A0A2H1WE75-F1
#
_entry.id   AF-A0A2H1WE75-F1
#
_cell.length_a   1.000
_cell.length_b   1.000
_cell.length_c   1.000
_cell.angle_alpha   90.00
_cell.angle_beta   90.00
_cell.angle_gamma   90.00
#
_symmetry.space_group_name_H-M   'P 1'
#
loop_
_entity.id
_entity.type
_entity.pdbx_description
1 polymer ?
#
loop_
_entity_poly.entity_id
_entity_poly.type
_entity_poly.pdbx_seq_one_letter_code
_entity_poly.pdbx_strand_id
1 'polypeptide(L)'
;YLCTPFIYTDYVAPIPIASKEMDYNGTCLASGYGRTSHTEKDAISNILLLAHLELDKRAACSISQLGDNDSFVCINIQGSDVAKGDSGGPLVCKNTGDPNEKENGVLVGVVSGHIRERGSFFSRVSKYYDFVTDDPALDSFSNIPSYTSLHSSSPSYSLDTFNSITIYFMLLKCLFCIVLYITECFTLNETSTNSVNTSETNTVTLGPNKDAWVPRVINGVPAKSGDVPYQVSLKKQLEGDIYMSFCGGAIIKEKKVLSAAHCFVENMLSNTSQAGIIYENLLEDKYAVAGSILSKDKYTANNDQAQWRTLERVRYPEEFKFPNYDIAVI
;
A
#
# COMPACT_ATOMS: atom_id res chain seq x y z
N TYR A 1 5.05 5.33 6.51
CA TYR A 1 5.41 4.68 7.75
C TYR A 1 4.14 4.17 8.40
N LEU A 2 4.25 3.01 9.05
CA LEU A 2 3.16 2.39 9.80
C LEU A 2 3.37 2.58 11.30
N CYS A 3 2.31 2.87 12.04
CA CYS A 3 2.40 3.09 13.50
C CYS A 3 2.96 1.85 14.22
N THR A 4 2.51 0.66 13.83
CA THR A 4 2.95 -0.64 14.38
C THR A 4 3.58 -1.51 13.29
N PRO A 5 4.56 -2.38 13.64
CA PRO A 5 5.21 -3.25 12.65
C PRO A 5 4.28 -4.40 12.23
N PHE A 6 4.40 -4.85 10.98
CA PHE A 6 3.92 -6.18 10.58
C PHE A 6 4.69 -7.26 11.35
N ILE A 7 3.98 -8.29 11.77
CA ILE A 7 4.56 -9.50 12.36
C ILE A 7 4.72 -10.50 11.21
N TYR A 8 5.93 -10.98 10.95
CA TYR A 8 6.12 -11.89 9.83
C TYR A 8 5.59 -13.29 10.12
N THR A 9 4.87 -13.84 9.15
CA THR A 9 4.22 -15.15 9.15
C THR A 9 4.25 -15.74 7.74
N ASP A 10 3.69 -16.93 7.53
CA ASP A 10 3.54 -17.52 6.20
C ASP A 10 2.62 -16.68 5.27
N TYR A 11 1.82 -15.77 5.83
CA TYR A 11 0.87 -14.93 5.10
C TYR A 11 1.33 -13.47 4.96
N VAL A 12 2.33 -13.06 5.73
CA VAL A 12 2.81 -11.68 5.84
C VAL A 12 4.33 -11.70 5.88
N ALA A 13 4.99 -11.27 4.81
CA ALA A 13 6.45 -11.26 4.72
C ALA A 13 6.93 -10.17 3.78
N PRO A 14 8.15 -9.62 3.96
CA PRO A 14 8.66 -8.59 3.07
C PRO A 14 9.16 -9.19 1.75
N ILE A 15 9.28 -8.34 0.73
CA ILE A 15 9.98 -8.64 -0.52
C ILE A 15 11.18 -7.68 -0.67
N PRO A 16 12.38 -8.15 -1.08
CA PRO A 16 13.48 -7.25 -1.39
C PRO A 16 13.14 -6.35 -2.58
N ILE A 17 13.65 -5.13 -2.58
CA ILE A 17 13.47 -4.18 -3.67
C ILE A 17 14.63 -4.25 -4.67
N ALA A 18 14.34 -4.11 -5.96
CA ALA A 18 15.36 -4.15 -7.00
C ALA A 18 16.31 -2.96 -6.86
N SER A 19 17.61 -3.24 -6.94
CA SER A 19 18.69 -2.26 -6.74
C SER A 19 19.35 -1.81 -8.03
N LYS A 20 19.17 -2.58 -9.10
CA LYS A 20 19.89 -2.35 -10.35
C LYS A 20 18.93 -2.02 -11.47
N GLU A 21 19.13 -0.88 -12.12
CA GLU A 21 18.44 -0.57 -13.37
C GLU A 21 18.85 -1.54 -14.48
N MET A 22 17.94 -2.40 -14.90
CA MET A 22 18.14 -3.36 -15.99
C MET A 22 16.82 -3.78 -16.66
N ASP A 23 16.94 -4.48 -17.79
CA ASP A 23 15.83 -5.22 -18.39
C ASP A 23 15.67 -6.55 -17.64
N TYR A 24 14.56 -6.71 -16.93
CA TYR A 24 14.27 -7.91 -16.14
C TYR A 24 13.71 -9.02 -17.03
N ASN A 25 14.56 -9.94 -17.50
CA ASN A 25 14.17 -11.07 -18.36
C ASN A 25 13.59 -12.27 -17.58
N GLY A 26 13.16 -12.04 -16.35
CA GLY A 26 12.68 -13.06 -15.43
C GLY A 26 11.20 -13.40 -15.63
N THR A 27 10.70 -14.33 -14.79
CA THR A 27 9.25 -14.57 -14.68
C THR A 27 8.65 -13.57 -13.71
N CYS A 28 7.68 -12.79 -14.16
CA CYS A 28 7.09 -11.71 -13.37
C CYS A 28 5.64 -11.99 -13.02
N LEU A 29 5.28 -11.64 -11.79
CA LEU A 29 3.95 -11.80 -11.21
C LEU A 29 3.48 -10.44 -10.70
N ALA A 30 2.35 -9.97 -11.20
CA ALA A 30 1.60 -8.88 -10.59
C ALA A 30 0.49 -9.44 -9.72
N SER A 31 0.17 -8.73 -8.65
CA SER A 31 -0.97 -9.06 -7.79
C SER A 31 -1.77 -7.83 -7.40
N GLY A 32 -3.09 -7.97 -7.35
CA GLY A 32 -3.97 -6.86 -7.06
C GLY A 32 -5.46 -7.19 -7.12
N TYR A 33 -6.29 -6.17 -6.87
CA TYR A 33 -7.74 -6.27 -6.71
C TYR A 33 -8.51 -5.62 -7.87
N GLY A 34 -7.83 -5.19 -8.92
CA GLY A 34 -8.37 -4.40 -10.01
C GLY A 34 -9.54 -5.03 -10.74
N ARG A 35 -10.20 -4.22 -11.57
CA ARG A 35 -11.41 -4.62 -12.31
C ARG A 35 -11.16 -5.84 -13.18
N THR A 36 -12.12 -6.75 -13.18
CA THR A 36 -12.12 -7.94 -14.05
C THR A 36 -12.69 -7.66 -15.43
N SER A 37 -13.11 -6.43 -15.75
CA SER A 37 -13.73 -6.07 -17.04
C SER A 37 -13.51 -4.58 -17.42
N HIS A 38 -13.66 -4.28 -18.72
CA HIS A 38 -13.39 -2.97 -19.34
C HIS A 38 -14.53 -1.95 -19.24
N THR A 39 -15.69 -2.28 -18.66
CA THR A 39 -16.73 -1.25 -18.48
C THR A 39 -16.50 -0.46 -17.19
N GLU A 40 -16.81 0.84 -17.20
CA GLU A 40 -16.80 1.66 -15.98
C GLU A 40 -17.85 1.21 -14.94
N LYS A 41 -18.71 0.26 -15.32
CA LYS A 41 -19.82 -0.28 -14.52
C LYS A 41 -19.47 -1.58 -13.80
N ASP A 42 -18.35 -2.24 -14.12
CA ASP A 42 -17.99 -3.51 -13.52
C ASP A 42 -17.19 -3.35 -12.23
N ALA A 43 -17.50 -4.22 -11.26
CA ALA A 43 -16.96 -4.16 -9.91
C ALA A 43 -15.46 -4.52 -9.88
N ILE A 44 -14.73 -3.86 -8.97
CA ILE A 44 -13.43 -4.28 -8.47
C ILE A 44 -13.54 -5.76 -8.03
N SER A 45 -12.51 -6.57 -8.28
CA SER A 45 -12.54 -7.97 -7.84
C SER A 45 -12.73 -8.03 -6.33
N ASN A 46 -13.64 -8.88 -5.85
CA ASN A 46 -13.81 -9.09 -4.41
C ASN A 46 -12.63 -9.82 -3.78
N ILE A 47 -11.82 -10.50 -4.59
CA ILE A 47 -10.68 -11.30 -4.18
C ILE A 47 -9.40 -10.86 -4.90
N LEU A 48 -8.25 -11.14 -4.28
CA LEU A 48 -6.94 -10.91 -4.85
C LEU A 48 -6.71 -11.81 -6.09
N LEU A 49 -6.20 -11.22 -7.16
CA LEU A 49 -5.86 -11.89 -8.41
C LEU A 49 -4.35 -11.83 -8.64
N LEU A 50 -3.82 -12.88 -9.30
CA LEU A 50 -2.42 -13.00 -9.70
C LEU A 50 -2.31 -13.04 -11.22
N ALA A 51 -1.36 -12.30 -11.80
CA ALA A 51 -1.15 -12.19 -13.23
C ALA A 51 0.31 -12.47 -13.60
N HIS A 52 0.56 -13.48 -14.43
CA HIS A 52 1.90 -13.66 -15.02
C HIS A 52 2.10 -12.69 -16.16
N LEU A 53 3.12 -11.85 -16.07
CA LEU A 53 3.39 -10.78 -17.03
C LEU A 53 4.72 -11.02 -17.76
N GLU A 54 4.73 -10.69 -19.04
CA GLU A 54 5.95 -10.59 -19.84
C GLU A 54 6.35 -9.12 -19.93
N LEU A 55 7.61 -8.81 -19.66
CA LEU A 55 8.10 -7.43 -19.64
C LEU A 55 8.70 -7.03 -20.98
N ASP A 56 8.42 -5.79 -21.40
CA ASP A 56 9.11 -5.17 -22.52
C ASP A 56 10.50 -4.69 -22.11
N LYS A 57 11.42 -4.71 -23.08
CA LYS A 57 12.72 -4.05 -22.91
C LYS A 57 12.53 -2.55 -22.79
N ARG A 58 13.42 -1.87 -22.07
CA ARG A 58 13.41 -0.41 -21.89
C ARG A 58 13.32 0.38 -23.20
N ALA A 59 14.00 -0.09 -24.25
CA ALA A 59 13.92 0.55 -25.59
C ALA A 59 12.53 0.45 -26.24
N ALA A 60 11.77 -0.62 -25.94
CA ALA A 60 10.40 -0.82 -26.42
C ALA A 60 9.36 -0.18 -25.48
N CYS A 61 9.70 -0.01 -24.20
CA CYS A 61 8.97 0.75 -23.19
C CYS A 61 9.06 2.27 -23.44
N SER A 62 8.72 2.68 -24.66
CA SER A 62 8.62 4.09 -25.03
C SER A 62 7.23 4.58 -24.72
N ILE A 63 6.98 5.05 -23.50
CA ILE A 63 5.77 5.80 -23.24
C ILE A 63 5.98 7.19 -23.84
N SER A 64 5.87 7.28 -25.17
CA SER A 64 6.25 8.42 -26.01
C SER A 64 5.51 9.73 -25.69
N GLN A 65 4.60 9.72 -24.71
CA GLN A 65 3.91 10.88 -24.17
C GLN A 65 4.51 11.40 -22.85
N LEU A 66 5.49 10.71 -22.23
CA LEU A 66 6.00 10.99 -20.87
C LEU A 66 7.48 11.36 -20.76
N GLY A 67 8.28 11.13 -21.81
CA GLY A 67 9.65 11.65 -21.94
C GLY A 67 10.75 10.90 -21.17
N ASP A 68 10.42 10.02 -20.23
CA ASP A 68 11.40 9.23 -19.45
C ASP A 68 11.07 7.73 -19.49
N ASN A 69 11.78 6.98 -20.33
CA ASN A 69 11.64 5.52 -20.43
C ASN A 69 12.32 4.78 -19.26
N ASP A 70 13.13 5.48 -18.48
CA ASP A 70 13.98 4.89 -17.45
C ASP A 70 13.20 4.70 -16.15
N SER A 71 12.24 5.60 -15.89
CA SER A 71 11.38 5.57 -14.72
C SER A 71 10.32 4.47 -14.74
N PHE A 72 10.13 3.77 -15.86
CA PHE A 72 9.06 2.78 -15.99
C PHE A 72 9.53 1.38 -16.35
N VAL A 73 8.74 0.40 -15.92
CA VAL A 73 8.73 -0.97 -16.42
C VAL A 73 7.40 -1.16 -17.17
N CYS A 74 7.47 -1.61 -18.43
CA CYS A 74 6.30 -1.85 -19.27
C CYS A 74 6.10 -3.35 -19.50
N ILE A 75 4.88 -3.74 -19.85
CA ILE A 75 4.53 -5.12 -20.19
C ILE A 75 4.29 -5.27 -21.69
N ASN A 76 4.54 -6.47 -22.18
CA ASN A 76 4.10 -6.88 -23.50
C ASN A 76 2.66 -7.43 -23.40
N ILE A 77 1.70 -6.76 -24.03
CA ILE A 77 0.25 -7.07 -23.95
C ILE A 77 -0.19 -8.35 -24.67
N GLN A 78 0.73 -9.18 -25.17
CA GLN A 78 0.37 -10.43 -25.85
C GLN A 78 -0.31 -11.47 -24.95
N GLY A 79 -0.23 -11.31 -23.63
CA GLY A 79 -0.75 -12.26 -22.66
C GLY A 79 -1.70 -11.61 -21.68
N SER A 80 -1.12 -11.03 -20.61
CA SER A 80 -1.74 -10.58 -19.35
C SER A 80 -1.52 -9.08 -19.12
N ASP A 81 -2.36 -8.46 -18.28
CA ASP A 81 -2.35 -7.03 -18.02
C ASP A 81 -2.89 -6.76 -16.61
N VAL A 82 -2.74 -5.54 -16.12
CA VAL A 82 -3.25 -5.06 -14.84
C VAL A 82 -4.37 -4.04 -15.13
N ALA A 83 -5.33 -3.86 -14.23
CA ALA A 83 -6.52 -3.05 -14.47
C ALA A 83 -6.63 -1.86 -13.50
N LYS A 84 -7.63 -0.99 -13.74
CA LYS A 84 -7.97 0.07 -12.77
C LYS A 84 -8.30 -0.56 -11.40
N GLY A 85 -7.68 -0.03 -10.35
CA GLY A 85 -7.83 -0.53 -8.97
C GLY A 85 -6.62 -1.31 -8.44
N ASP A 86 -5.63 -1.58 -9.30
CA ASP A 86 -4.36 -2.21 -8.91
C ASP A 86 -3.23 -1.21 -8.59
N SER A 87 -3.49 0.09 -8.70
CA SER A 87 -2.50 1.16 -8.45
C SER A 87 -1.70 0.93 -7.17
N GLY A 88 -0.38 1.04 -7.25
CA GLY A 88 0.54 0.74 -6.15
C GLY A 88 0.79 -0.74 -5.89
N GLY A 89 0.04 -1.64 -6.53
CA GLY A 89 0.23 -3.09 -6.42
C GLY A 89 1.61 -3.55 -6.90
N PRO A 90 2.13 -4.65 -6.35
CA PRO A 90 3.49 -5.11 -6.63
C PRO A 90 3.62 -5.81 -7.99
N LEU A 91 4.76 -5.57 -8.64
CA LEU A 91 5.32 -6.42 -9.69
C LEU A 91 6.59 -7.09 -9.14
N VAL A 92 6.52 -8.40 -8.91
CA VAL A 92 7.65 -9.20 -8.40
C VAL A 92 8.14 -10.13 -9.48
N CYS A 93 9.46 -10.13 -9.71
CA CYS A 93 10.09 -10.99 -10.70
C CYS A 93 11.08 -11.95 -10.05
N LYS A 94 11.23 -13.12 -10.68
CA LYS A 94 12.24 -14.14 -10.34
C LYS A 94 13.16 -14.41 -11.53
N ASN A 95 14.38 -14.88 -11.25
CA ASN A 95 15.47 -15.11 -12.20
C ASN A 95 15.85 -13.83 -12.95
N THR A 96 15.93 -12.71 -12.22
CA THR A 96 16.22 -11.39 -12.79
C THR A 96 17.71 -11.11 -12.92
N GLY A 97 18.52 -11.64 -12.00
CA GLY A 97 19.92 -11.27 -11.85
C GLY A 97 20.14 -9.95 -11.09
N ASP A 98 19.11 -9.38 -10.47
CA ASP A 98 19.26 -8.27 -9.54
C ASP A 98 20.02 -8.74 -8.28
N PRO A 99 21.00 -7.96 -7.78
CA PRO A 99 21.77 -8.32 -6.58
C PRO A 99 20.94 -8.56 -5.32
N ASN A 100 19.78 -7.92 -5.19
CA ASN A 100 18.91 -8.04 -4.03
C ASN A 100 17.93 -9.21 -4.10
N GLU A 101 17.85 -9.89 -5.25
CA GLU A 101 16.92 -10.98 -5.46
C GLU A 101 17.10 -12.13 -4.44
N LYS A 102 15.98 -12.66 -3.95
CA LYS A 102 15.91 -13.83 -3.06
C LYS A 102 15.02 -14.90 -3.68
N GLU A 103 14.83 -16.02 -2.99
CA GLU A 103 14.02 -17.17 -3.44
C GLU A 103 12.59 -16.78 -3.87
N ASN A 104 11.99 -15.82 -3.19
CA ASN A 104 10.65 -15.31 -3.49
C ASN A 104 10.62 -14.22 -4.56
N GLY A 105 11.78 -13.86 -5.12
CA GLY A 105 11.93 -12.85 -6.16
C GLY A 105 12.40 -11.51 -5.63
N VAL A 106 12.17 -10.48 -6.42
CA VAL A 106 12.49 -9.07 -6.14
C VAL A 106 11.39 -8.17 -6.68
N LEU A 107 11.04 -7.13 -5.92
CA LEU A 107 10.08 -6.11 -6.32
C LEU A 107 10.71 -5.18 -7.35
N VAL A 108 10.28 -5.30 -8.60
CA VAL A 108 10.82 -4.53 -9.73
C VAL A 108 9.99 -3.28 -10.05
N GLY A 109 8.71 -3.30 -9.68
CA GLY A 109 7.77 -2.26 -10.04
C GLY A 109 6.59 -2.16 -9.08
N VAL A 110 5.97 -0.98 -9.04
CA VAL A 110 4.63 -0.77 -8.47
C VAL A 110 3.71 -0.22 -9.55
N VAL A 111 2.47 -0.69 -9.63
CA VAL A 111 1.52 -0.31 -10.69
C VAL A 111 1.31 1.22 -10.66
N SER A 112 1.62 1.90 -11.76
CA SER A 112 1.48 3.37 -11.85
C SER A 112 0.31 3.75 -12.74
N GLY A 113 0.09 3.04 -13.86
CA GLY A 113 -1.06 3.30 -14.71
C GLY A 113 -1.20 2.33 -15.86
N HIS A 114 -2.11 2.67 -16.78
CA HIS A 114 -2.42 1.87 -17.96
C HIS A 114 -2.59 2.76 -19.18
N ILE A 115 -2.03 2.32 -20.31
CA ILE A 115 -2.13 2.99 -21.60
C ILE A 115 -2.86 2.08 -22.56
N ARG A 116 -3.92 2.62 -23.17
CA ARG A 116 -4.70 1.91 -24.18
C ARG A 116 -3.77 1.39 -25.27
N GLU A 117 -3.94 0.12 -25.65
CA GLU A 117 -3.13 -0.58 -26.69
C GLU A 117 -1.66 -0.84 -26.33
N ARG A 118 -1.20 -0.46 -25.13
CA ARG A 118 0.15 -0.78 -24.63
C ARG A 118 0.18 -1.45 -23.27
N GLY A 119 -0.96 -1.49 -22.58
CA GLY A 119 -1.10 -2.17 -21.30
C GLY A 119 -0.62 -1.33 -20.13
N SER A 120 -0.46 -2.00 -18.99
CA SER A 120 -0.04 -1.37 -17.75
C SER A 120 1.45 -1.07 -17.71
N PHE A 121 1.78 -0.01 -17.00
CA PHE A 121 3.15 0.38 -16.71
C PHE A 121 3.31 0.59 -15.21
N PHE A 122 4.53 0.36 -14.75
CA PHE A 122 4.91 0.33 -13.36
C PHE A 122 6.01 1.35 -13.12
N SER A 123 5.96 2.06 -12.00
CA SER A 123 7.11 2.85 -11.53
C SER A 123 8.25 1.90 -11.23
N ARG A 124 9.40 2.09 -11.89
CA ARG A 124 10.57 1.23 -11.75
C ARG A 124 11.19 1.42 -10.37
N VAL A 125 11.11 0.39 -9.53
CA VAL A 125 11.59 0.48 -8.14
C VAL A 125 13.10 0.78 -8.07
N SER A 126 13.90 0.16 -8.93
CA SER A 126 15.34 0.40 -8.97
C SER A 126 15.75 1.83 -9.34
N LYS A 127 14.87 2.58 -10.04
CA LYS A 127 15.12 4.00 -10.36
C LYS A 127 15.06 4.87 -9.11
N TYR A 128 14.26 4.44 -8.13
CA TYR A 128 14.00 5.16 -6.90
C TYR A 128 14.66 4.47 -5.70
N TYR A 129 15.66 3.60 -5.92
CA TYR A 129 16.25 2.78 -4.87
C TYR A 129 16.74 3.64 -3.69
N ASP A 130 17.56 4.65 -3.97
CA ASP A 130 18.10 5.56 -2.96
C ASP A 130 16.96 6.28 -2.23
N PHE A 131 16.00 6.85 -2.95
CA PHE A 131 14.82 7.46 -2.34
C PHE A 131 14.09 6.49 -1.41
N VAL A 132 13.91 5.22 -1.77
CA VAL A 132 13.18 4.24 -0.96
C VAL A 132 14.00 3.79 0.27
N THR A 133 15.32 3.63 0.12
CA THR A 133 16.21 3.19 1.21
C THR A 133 16.55 4.31 2.18
N ASP A 134 16.61 5.54 1.70
CA ASP A 134 16.92 6.73 2.50
C ASP A 134 15.74 7.02 3.43
N ASP A 135 16.02 6.97 4.73
CA ASP A 135 15.06 7.27 5.77
C ASP A 135 15.41 8.62 6.40
N PRO A 136 14.61 9.68 6.19
CA PRO A 136 14.87 10.96 6.81
C PRO A 136 14.80 10.90 8.35
N ALA A 137 14.21 9.85 8.94
CA ALA A 137 14.26 9.62 10.39
C ALA A 137 15.64 9.16 10.90
N LEU A 138 16.54 8.69 10.03
CA LEU A 138 17.93 8.37 10.38
C LEU A 138 18.84 9.60 10.27
N ASP A 139 18.55 10.53 9.36
CA ASP A 139 19.34 11.76 9.16
C ASP A 139 19.15 12.83 10.26
N SER A 140 18.08 12.73 11.05
CA SER A 140 17.88 13.59 12.22
C SER A 140 18.75 13.18 13.42
N PHE A 141 19.32 11.98 13.42
CA PHE A 141 20.24 11.50 14.48
C PHE A 141 21.72 11.54 14.08
N SER A 142 22.05 11.65 12.79
CA SER A 142 23.44 11.73 12.31
C SER A 142 24.06 13.13 12.43
N ASN A 143 23.24 14.16 12.68
CA ASN A 143 23.67 15.56 12.80
C ASN A 143 23.86 16.06 14.26
N ILE A 144 23.92 15.17 15.26
CA ILE A 144 24.36 15.57 16.59
C ILE A 144 25.90 15.56 16.62
N PRO A 145 26.58 16.71 16.79
CA PRO A 145 28.03 16.72 16.91
C PRO A 145 28.46 15.83 18.08
N SER A 146 29.36 14.89 17.82
CA SER A 146 29.96 14.05 18.85
C SER A 146 30.67 14.96 19.86
N TYR A 147 30.09 15.13 21.06
CA TYR A 147 30.77 15.84 22.13
C TYR A 147 31.96 14.99 22.58
N THR A 148 33.15 15.45 22.24
CA THR A 148 34.41 14.87 22.70
C THR A 148 34.44 14.84 24.23
N SER A 149 34.90 13.72 24.74
CA SER A 149 35.08 13.43 26.16
C SER A 149 35.80 14.57 26.89
N LEU A 150 35.11 15.19 27.86
CA LEU A 150 35.74 16.03 28.87
C LEU A 150 35.54 15.43 30.25
N HIS A 151 36.66 15.39 30.97
CA HIS A 151 36.87 14.67 32.21
C HIS A 151 35.87 14.94 33.34
N SER A 152 35.73 13.90 34.15
CA SER A 152 35.17 13.84 35.49
C SER A 152 35.36 15.10 36.35
N SER A 153 34.25 15.69 36.75
CA SER A 153 34.07 16.20 38.11
C SER A 153 32.57 16.38 38.38
N SER A 154 32.01 15.50 39.21
CA SER A 154 30.66 15.59 39.75
C SER A 154 30.56 16.69 40.82
N PRO A 155 29.58 17.62 40.75
CA PRO A 155 29.04 18.27 41.92
C PRO A 155 27.77 17.55 42.38
N SER A 156 27.73 17.23 43.66
CA SER A 156 26.55 16.76 44.38
C SER A 156 25.45 17.83 44.39
N TYR A 157 24.27 17.52 43.86
CA TYR A 157 23.04 18.28 44.09
C TYR A 157 22.10 17.49 45.00
N SER A 158 21.59 18.17 46.03
CA SER A 158 20.64 17.69 47.02
C SER A 158 19.28 17.37 46.40
N LEU A 159 18.65 16.29 46.88
CA LEU A 159 17.22 16.04 46.64
C LEU A 159 16.41 17.10 47.38
N ASP A 160 15.84 18.06 46.65
CA ASP A 160 14.72 18.86 47.14
C ASP A 160 13.40 18.32 46.56
N THR A 161 12.59 17.86 47.51
CA THR A 161 11.16 17.54 47.50
C THR A 161 10.38 17.83 46.21
N PHE A 162 10.07 16.78 45.44
CA PHE A 162 8.96 16.80 44.50
C PHE A 162 7.64 16.86 45.27
N ASN A 163 6.88 17.95 45.10
CA ASN A 163 5.56 18.09 45.70
C ASN A 163 4.60 16.99 45.17
N SER A 164 4.05 16.19 46.08
CA SER A 164 3.07 15.11 45.83
C SER A 164 1.82 15.53 45.04
N ILE A 165 1.56 16.84 44.91
CA ILE A 165 0.40 17.40 44.22
C ILE A 165 0.52 17.23 42.69
N THR A 166 1.72 17.36 42.12
CA THR A 166 1.92 17.32 40.65
C THR A 166 1.75 15.90 40.10
N ILE A 167 2.18 14.89 40.84
CA ILE A 167 2.00 13.48 40.50
C ILE A 167 0.53 13.08 40.65
N TYR A 168 -0.15 13.59 41.69
CA TYR A 168 -1.58 13.37 41.89
C TYR A 168 -2.42 13.92 40.73
N PHE A 169 -2.12 15.13 40.24
CA PHE A 169 -2.80 15.69 39.06
C PHE A 169 -2.54 14.92 37.76
N MET A 170 -1.35 14.32 37.62
CA MET A 170 -1.03 13.50 36.44
C MET A 170 -1.80 12.18 36.44
N LEU A 171 -1.90 11.52 37.60
CA LEU A 171 -2.64 10.27 37.77
C LEU A 171 -4.17 10.46 37.70
N LEU A 172 -4.68 11.58 38.23
CA LEU A 172 -6.13 11.89 38.20
C LEU A 172 -6.64 12.20 36.78
N LYS A 173 -5.81 12.86 35.94
CA LYS A 173 -6.12 13.07 34.51
C LYS A 173 -6.15 11.76 33.72
N CYS A 174 -5.24 10.84 34.04
CA CYS A 174 -5.17 9.53 33.38
C CYS A 174 -6.40 8.66 33.74
N LEU A 175 -6.85 8.70 35.00
CA LEU A 175 -8.04 7.97 35.45
C LEU A 175 -9.34 8.54 34.83
N PHE A 176 -9.43 9.86 34.63
CA PHE A 176 -10.59 10.49 34.00
C PHE A 176 -10.73 10.12 32.51
N CYS A 177 -9.61 10.03 31.77
CA CYS A 177 -9.60 9.54 30.40
C CYS A 177 -10.04 8.08 30.29
N ILE A 178 -9.63 7.24 31.24
CA ILE A 178 -10.05 5.83 31.26
C ILE A 178 -11.56 5.72 31.53
N VAL A 179 -12.11 6.48 32.48
CA VAL A 179 -13.55 6.44 32.81
C VAL A 179 -14.44 6.93 31.66
N LEU A 180 -14.03 7.96 30.91
CA LEU A 180 -14.77 8.43 29.72
C LEU A 180 -14.84 7.37 28.61
N TYR A 181 -13.77 6.58 28.44
CA TYR A 181 -13.69 5.52 27.45
C TYR A 181 -14.62 4.33 27.80
N ILE A 182 -14.83 4.03 29.09
CA ILE A 182 -15.71 2.92 29.49
C ILE A 182 -17.20 3.31 29.41
N THR A 183 -17.53 4.60 29.53
CA THR A 183 -18.93 5.07 29.46
C THR A 183 -19.54 5.05 28.05
N GLU A 184 -18.75 5.16 26.99
CA GLU A 184 -19.25 5.06 25.61
C GLU A 184 -19.46 3.61 25.15
N CYS A 185 -18.90 2.63 25.86
CA CYS A 185 -19.02 1.21 25.52
C CYS A 185 -20.32 0.54 26.00
N PHE A 186 -21.11 1.16 26.88
CA PHE A 186 -22.22 0.49 27.57
C PHE A 186 -23.64 0.86 27.11
N THR A 187 -23.81 1.69 26.08
CA THR A 187 -25.15 2.12 25.66
C THR A 187 -25.42 1.91 24.17
N LEU A 188 -25.43 0.68 23.66
CA LEU A 188 -26.23 0.30 22.49
C LEU A 188 -26.58 -1.20 22.55
N ASN A 189 -27.59 -1.53 23.34
CA ASN A 189 -28.26 -2.82 23.30
C ASN A 189 -29.78 -2.52 23.31
N GLU A 190 -30.44 -2.57 22.15
CA GLU A 190 -31.81 -3.10 21.99
C GLU A 190 -32.31 -3.01 20.53
N THR A 191 -32.64 -4.20 20.03
CA THR A 191 -33.60 -4.63 19.00
C THR A 191 -34.49 -3.61 18.27
N SER A 192 -34.67 -3.82 16.96
CA SER A 192 -36.02 -4.07 16.39
C SER A 192 -35.97 -4.71 14.99
N THR A 193 -36.87 -5.67 14.82
CA THR A 193 -37.25 -6.41 13.60
C THR A 193 -38.03 -5.53 12.63
N ASN A 194 -37.95 -5.79 11.31
CA ASN A 194 -39.12 -5.95 10.43
C ASN A 194 -38.77 -6.44 9.01
N SER A 195 -39.57 -7.41 8.56
CA SER A 195 -39.68 -8.03 7.23
C SER A 195 -40.31 -7.09 6.18
N VAL A 196 -40.09 -7.32 4.87
CA VAL A 196 -41.12 -7.43 3.80
C VAL A 196 -40.51 -7.85 2.43
N ASN A 197 -41.03 -8.99 1.93
CA ASN A 197 -41.34 -9.52 0.58
C ASN A 197 -40.65 -9.10 -0.75
N THR A 198 -40.23 -10.16 -1.47
CA THR A 198 -40.44 -10.57 -2.90
C THR A 198 -41.27 -9.63 -3.80
N SER A 199 -41.08 -9.47 -5.12
CA SER A 199 -40.51 -10.25 -6.23
C SER A 199 -40.59 -9.37 -7.49
N GLU A 200 -39.76 -9.59 -8.52
CA GLU A 200 -40.24 -9.86 -9.91
C GLU A 200 -39.11 -9.93 -10.94
N THR A 201 -39.31 -10.88 -11.84
CA THR A 201 -38.49 -11.35 -12.96
C THR A 201 -38.61 -10.45 -14.18
N ASN A 202 -37.55 -10.34 -15.00
CA ASN A 202 -37.71 -10.19 -16.45
C ASN A 202 -36.50 -10.77 -17.20
N THR A 203 -36.79 -11.79 -18.01
CA THR A 203 -35.88 -12.47 -18.94
C THR A 203 -35.86 -11.73 -20.28
N VAL A 204 -34.66 -11.49 -20.84
CA VAL A 204 -34.49 -11.10 -22.25
C VAL A 204 -33.41 -11.97 -22.89
N THR A 205 -33.82 -12.75 -23.89
CA THR A 205 -32.99 -13.58 -24.78
C THR A 205 -32.17 -12.73 -25.75
N LEU A 206 -30.89 -13.07 -25.96
CA LEU A 206 -30.08 -12.55 -27.07
C LEU A 206 -29.50 -13.70 -27.89
N GLY A 207 -29.79 -13.67 -29.20
CA GLY A 207 -29.12 -14.47 -30.22
C GLY A 207 -27.69 -13.99 -30.50
N PRO A 208 -26.92 -14.73 -31.32
CA PRO A 208 -25.46 -14.72 -31.24
C PRO A 208 -24.89 -13.51 -31.98
N ASN A 209 -24.13 -12.66 -31.29
CA ASN A 209 -23.32 -11.66 -31.96
C ASN A 209 -21.84 -11.80 -31.61
N LYS A 210 -21.07 -11.74 -32.69
CA LYS A 210 -19.63 -11.92 -32.80
C LYS A 210 -18.92 -10.75 -32.16
N ASP A 211 -18.42 -10.97 -30.96
CA ASP A 211 -17.30 -10.23 -30.43
C ASP A 211 -16.60 -11.24 -29.51
N ALA A 212 -15.39 -11.64 -29.86
CA ALA A 212 -14.58 -12.51 -29.04
C ALA A 212 -14.02 -11.66 -27.88
N TRP A 213 -14.78 -11.59 -26.79
CA TRP A 213 -14.48 -10.82 -25.58
C TRP A 213 -13.50 -11.57 -24.67
N VAL A 214 -12.44 -10.90 -24.18
CA VAL A 214 -11.55 -11.45 -23.14
C VAL A 214 -11.31 -10.40 -22.02
N PRO A 215 -11.54 -10.73 -20.73
CA PRO A 215 -11.39 -9.86 -19.54
C PRO A 215 -9.96 -9.82 -18.98
N ARG A 216 -9.46 -8.67 -18.47
CA ARG A 216 -8.01 -8.39 -18.43
C ARG A 216 -7.54 -7.68 -17.12
N VAL A 217 -7.31 -8.32 -15.97
CA VAL A 217 -6.21 -9.28 -15.71
C VAL A 217 -6.28 -10.53 -16.56
N ILE A 218 -5.65 -10.48 -17.73
CA ILE A 218 -5.84 -11.51 -18.75
C ILE A 218 -5.21 -12.76 -18.19
N ASN A 219 -5.96 -13.86 -18.13
CA ASN A 219 -5.48 -15.12 -17.57
C ASN A 219 -5.04 -15.02 -16.09
N GLY A 220 -5.54 -14.03 -15.36
CA GLY A 220 -5.30 -13.95 -13.93
C GLY A 220 -5.97 -15.09 -13.18
N VAL A 221 -5.32 -15.60 -12.13
CA VAL A 221 -5.86 -16.66 -11.28
C VAL A 221 -6.16 -16.12 -9.88
N PRO A 222 -7.23 -16.61 -9.21
CA PRO A 222 -7.46 -16.29 -7.80
C PRO A 222 -6.25 -16.64 -6.94
N ALA A 223 -5.80 -15.68 -6.13
CA ALA A 223 -4.75 -15.92 -5.16
C ALA A 223 -5.28 -16.78 -4.00
N LYS A 224 -4.42 -17.67 -3.49
CA LYS A 224 -4.61 -18.31 -2.19
C LYS A 224 -3.92 -17.50 -1.12
N SER A 225 -4.39 -17.67 0.12
CA SER A 225 -3.71 -17.09 1.28
C SER A 225 -2.27 -17.62 1.34
N GLY A 226 -1.30 -16.70 1.41
CA GLY A 226 0.13 -17.01 1.42
C GLY A 226 0.82 -17.05 0.04
N ASP A 227 0.10 -16.96 -1.08
CA ASP A 227 0.73 -16.96 -2.42
C ASP A 227 1.65 -15.75 -2.62
N VAL A 228 1.25 -14.59 -2.09
CA VAL A 228 1.96 -13.31 -2.20
C VAL A 228 2.02 -12.62 -0.83
N PRO A 229 2.87 -13.09 0.11
CA PRO A 229 2.86 -12.64 1.49
C PRO A 229 3.31 -11.17 1.66
N TYR A 230 3.91 -10.60 0.62
CA TYR A 230 4.28 -9.18 0.55
C TYR A 230 3.14 -8.27 0.10
N GLN A 231 2.01 -8.81 -0.38
CA GLN A 231 0.90 -8.01 -0.86
C GLN A 231 0.28 -7.20 0.28
N VAL A 232 0.11 -5.91 0.04
CA VAL A 232 -0.66 -5.01 0.90
C VAL A 232 -1.90 -4.53 0.13
N SER A 233 -3.04 -4.56 0.80
CA SER A 233 -4.25 -3.85 0.41
C SER A 233 -4.29 -2.53 1.20
N LEU A 234 -4.24 -1.40 0.50
CA LEU A 234 -4.48 -0.10 1.10
C LEU A 234 -5.97 0.16 1.07
N LYS A 235 -6.58 0.20 2.26
CA LYS A 235 -8.03 0.31 2.41
C LYS A 235 -8.43 1.64 3.01
N LYS A 236 -9.59 2.14 2.59
CA LYS A 236 -10.28 3.29 3.16
C LYS A 236 -11.63 2.87 3.73
N GLN A 237 -12.08 3.54 4.78
CA GLN A 237 -13.39 3.30 5.37
C GLN A 237 -14.50 3.67 4.36
N LEU A 238 -15.52 2.83 4.27
CA LEU A 238 -16.74 3.12 3.49
C LEU A 238 -17.89 3.49 4.43
N GLU A 239 -18.32 2.55 5.26
CA GLU A 239 -19.46 2.70 6.18
C GLU A 239 -19.29 1.75 7.37
N GLY A 240 -19.48 2.27 8.59
CA GLY A 240 -19.21 1.50 9.81
C GLY A 240 -17.81 0.89 9.80
N ASP A 241 -17.70 -0.39 10.15
CA ASP A 241 -16.42 -1.11 10.13
C ASP A 241 -16.06 -1.70 8.75
N ILE A 242 -16.71 -1.26 7.67
CA ILE A 242 -16.46 -1.81 6.33
C ILE A 242 -15.42 -0.98 5.61
N TYR A 243 -14.36 -1.62 5.14
CA TYR A 243 -13.27 -0.99 4.43
C TYR A 243 -13.10 -1.59 3.04
N MET A 244 -12.72 -0.76 2.07
CA MET A 244 -12.49 -1.17 0.69
C MET A 244 -11.12 -0.74 0.21
N SER A 245 -10.48 -1.62 -0.55
CA SER A 245 -9.21 -1.35 -1.23
C SER A 245 -9.38 -0.17 -2.18
N PHE A 246 -8.47 0.80 -2.07
CA PHE A 246 -8.35 1.89 -3.03
C PHE A 246 -7.04 1.82 -3.82
N CYS A 247 -6.01 1.21 -3.24
CA CYS A 247 -4.72 0.93 -3.88
C CYS A 247 -4.11 -0.37 -3.31
N GLY A 248 -3.06 -0.86 -3.97
CA GLY A 248 -2.19 -1.92 -3.49
C GLY A 248 -0.85 -1.38 -2.95
N GLY A 249 -0.02 -2.28 -2.46
CA GLY A 249 1.34 -2.00 -2.01
C GLY A 249 2.14 -3.28 -1.79
N ALA A 250 3.41 -3.12 -1.46
CA ALA A 250 4.33 -4.20 -1.13
C ALA A 250 5.00 -3.95 0.23
N ILE A 251 5.05 -4.96 1.10
CA ILE A 251 5.85 -4.88 2.34
C ILE A 251 7.33 -4.88 1.95
N ILE A 252 8.05 -3.79 2.25
CA ILE A 252 9.50 -3.69 2.03
C ILE A 252 10.29 -3.72 3.34
N LYS A 253 9.63 -3.43 4.47
CA LYS A 253 10.15 -3.57 5.84
C LYS A 253 9.00 -3.68 6.83
N GLU A 254 9.27 -4.07 8.07
CA GLU A 254 8.26 -4.26 9.13
C GLU A 254 7.30 -3.06 9.29
N LYS A 255 7.80 -1.83 9.14
CA LYS A 255 7.02 -0.58 9.22
C LYS A 255 6.95 0.19 7.90
N LYS A 256 7.29 -0.44 6.77
CA LYS A 256 7.35 0.24 5.47
C LYS A 256 6.66 -0.54 4.37
N VAL A 257 5.82 0.17 3.63
CA VAL A 257 5.11 -0.33 2.45
C VAL A 257 5.46 0.55 1.26
N LEU A 258 5.79 -0.05 0.13
CA LEU A 258 5.97 0.66 -1.13
C LEU A 258 4.66 0.65 -1.93
N SER A 259 4.27 1.80 -2.46
CA SER A 259 3.05 1.97 -3.26
C SER A 259 3.25 3.10 -4.29
N ALA A 260 2.19 3.50 -4.99
CA ALA A 260 2.19 4.63 -5.91
C ALA A 260 1.84 5.93 -5.17
N ALA A 261 2.41 7.06 -5.60
CA ALA A 261 2.17 8.36 -4.97
C ALA A 261 0.78 8.92 -5.31
N HIS A 262 0.29 8.68 -6.53
CA HIS A 262 -1.01 9.17 -6.99
C HIS A 262 -2.18 8.65 -6.13
N CYS A 263 -2.00 7.50 -5.46
CA CYS A 263 -2.95 6.96 -4.48
C CYS A 263 -3.27 7.91 -3.32
N PHE A 264 -2.38 8.86 -3.02
CA PHE A 264 -2.50 9.79 -1.90
C PHE A 264 -2.55 11.26 -2.33
N VAL A 265 -1.99 11.60 -3.51
CA VAL A 265 -1.76 12.99 -3.91
C VAL A 265 -2.83 13.56 -4.85
N GLU A 266 -3.51 12.75 -5.67
CA GLU A 266 -4.36 13.28 -6.78
C GLU A 266 -5.61 14.09 -6.35
N ASN A 267 -5.96 14.11 -5.05
CA ASN A 267 -7.02 14.98 -4.51
C ASN A 267 -6.49 16.26 -3.81
N MET A 268 -5.18 16.49 -3.78
CA MET A 268 -4.51 17.63 -3.10
C MET A 268 -4.10 18.75 -4.08
N LEU A 269 -4.84 18.94 -5.18
CA LEU A 269 -4.57 20.00 -6.18
C LEU A 269 -5.18 21.36 -5.83
N SER A 270 -5.36 21.68 -4.54
CA SER A 270 -5.71 23.04 -4.12
C SER A 270 -4.87 23.48 -2.93
N ASN A 271 -3.78 24.19 -3.24
CA ASN A 271 -3.06 25.10 -2.36
C ASN A 271 -2.49 24.49 -1.07
N THR A 272 -1.38 23.75 -1.17
CA THR A 272 -0.24 23.71 -0.20
C THR A 272 0.75 22.61 -0.60
N SER A 273 1.36 22.67 -1.79
CA SER A 273 2.48 21.78 -2.11
C SER A 273 3.78 22.38 -1.57
N GLN A 274 3.97 22.29 -0.27
CA GLN A 274 5.31 22.16 0.27
C GLN A 274 5.38 20.83 1.01
N ALA A 275 6.38 20.04 0.61
CA ALA A 275 6.87 18.77 1.16
C ALA A 275 6.20 17.47 0.64
N GLY A 276 7.07 16.58 0.12
CA GLY A 276 6.79 15.20 -0.26
C GLY A 276 6.46 14.27 0.91
N ILE A 277 5.66 14.76 1.88
CA ILE A 277 5.25 14.04 3.08
C ILE A 277 3.79 14.37 3.43
N ILE A 278 2.97 13.34 3.61
CA ILE A 278 1.62 13.40 4.19
C ILE A 278 1.67 12.78 5.58
N TYR A 279 1.07 13.43 6.58
CA TYR A 279 1.07 12.98 7.98
C TYR A 279 -0.25 12.33 8.40
N GLU A 280 -0.22 11.66 9.55
CA GLU A 280 -1.31 10.83 10.13
C GLU A 280 -2.69 11.49 10.12
N ASN A 281 -2.78 12.79 10.37
CA ASN A 281 -4.03 13.54 10.44
C ASN A 281 -4.81 13.57 9.11
N LEU A 282 -4.14 13.26 7.99
CA LEU A 282 -4.74 13.17 6.66
C LEU A 282 -4.97 11.70 6.23
N LEU A 283 -4.68 10.74 7.12
CA LEU A 283 -4.66 9.30 6.86
C LEU A 283 -5.52 8.51 7.86
N GLU A 284 -6.27 9.17 8.75
CA GLU A 284 -7.02 8.58 9.87
C GLU A 284 -8.01 7.48 9.45
N ASP A 285 -8.52 7.53 8.21
CA ASP A 285 -9.47 6.56 7.65
C ASP A 285 -8.81 5.44 6.82
N LYS A 286 -7.47 5.39 6.78
CA LYS A 286 -6.70 4.51 5.89
C LYS A 286 -5.89 3.48 6.64
N TYR A 287 -5.87 2.28 6.08
CA TYR A 287 -5.17 1.13 6.65
C TYR A 287 -4.34 0.41 5.60
N ALA A 288 -3.17 -0.07 6.00
CA ALA A 288 -2.39 -1.05 5.28
C ALA A 288 -2.74 -2.44 5.82
N VAL A 289 -3.30 -3.29 4.97
CA VAL A 289 -3.76 -4.62 5.34
C VAL A 289 -2.97 -5.68 4.58
N ALA A 290 -2.20 -6.50 5.30
CA ALA A 290 -1.45 -7.62 4.75
C ALA A 290 -2.11 -8.96 5.12
N GLY A 291 -1.90 -10.00 4.32
CA GLY A 291 -2.40 -11.36 4.60
C GLY A 291 -3.92 -11.58 4.39
N SER A 292 -4.67 -10.54 4.02
CA SER A 292 -6.05 -10.67 3.53
C SER A 292 -6.06 -10.82 2.00
N ILE A 293 -6.93 -11.68 1.50
CA ILE A 293 -7.20 -11.83 0.05
C ILE A 293 -8.47 -11.08 -0.38
N LEU A 294 -9.13 -10.35 0.50
CA LEU A 294 -10.41 -9.69 0.22
C LEU A 294 -10.20 -8.21 -0.11
N SER A 295 -10.83 -7.72 -1.17
CA SER A 295 -10.76 -6.28 -1.50
C SER A 295 -11.61 -5.44 -0.57
N LYS A 296 -12.78 -5.95 -0.18
CA LYS A 296 -13.72 -5.37 0.80
C LYS A 296 -13.79 -6.27 2.02
N ASP A 297 -13.52 -5.73 3.20
CA ASP A 297 -13.45 -6.51 4.44
C ASP A 297 -13.97 -5.70 5.63
N LYS A 298 -14.43 -6.39 6.68
CA LYS A 298 -14.76 -5.77 7.95
C LYS A 298 -13.47 -5.60 8.75
N TYR A 299 -13.31 -4.44 9.39
CA TYR A 299 -12.18 -4.22 10.29
C TYR A 299 -12.15 -5.30 11.36
N THR A 300 -11.02 -5.97 11.45
CA THR A 300 -10.69 -6.90 12.51
C THR A 300 -9.32 -6.51 13.02
N ALA A 301 -9.21 -6.24 14.33
CA ALA A 301 -7.92 -5.96 14.94
C ALA A 301 -7.08 -7.26 14.90
N ASN A 302 -6.28 -7.44 13.85
CA ASN A 302 -5.38 -8.57 13.53
C ASN A 302 -5.94 -9.99 13.80
N ASN A 303 -5.81 -10.90 12.83
CA ASN A 303 -6.07 -12.32 13.05
C ASN A 303 -4.87 -13.18 12.62
N ASP A 304 -5.03 -14.51 12.66
CA ASP A 304 -3.97 -15.47 12.32
C ASP A 304 -3.41 -15.30 10.90
N GLN A 305 -4.15 -14.64 10.00
CA GLN A 305 -3.76 -14.39 8.61
C GLN A 305 -3.58 -12.90 8.31
N ALA A 306 -4.60 -12.10 8.60
CA ALA A 306 -4.66 -10.70 8.19
C ALA A 306 -4.18 -9.75 9.29
N GLN A 307 -3.37 -8.78 8.89
CA GLN A 307 -2.78 -7.78 9.78
C GLN A 307 -3.10 -6.38 9.29
N TRP A 308 -3.77 -5.58 10.13
CA TRP A 308 -4.19 -4.21 9.85
C TRP A 308 -3.24 -3.24 10.53
N ARG A 309 -2.77 -2.23 9.79
CA ARG A 309 -1.87 -1.20 10.29
C ARG A 309 -2.39 0.17 9.92
N THR A 310 -2.46 1.06 10.91
CA THR A 310 -2.71 2.48 10.69
C THR A 310 -1.50 3.12 10.01
N LEU A 311 -1.77 4.09 9.13
CA LEU A 311 -0.75 4.85 8.42
C LEU A 311 -0.34 6.06 9.26
N GLU A 312 0.94 6.16 9.57
CA GLU A 312 1.53 7.30 10.30
C GLU A 312 1.94 8.42 9.36
N ARG A 313 2.51 8.06 8.21
CA ARG A 313 3.12 9.01 7.27
C ARG A 313 3.19 8.40 5.87
N VAL A 314 3.07 9.19 4.82
CA VAL A 314 3.41 8.78 3.45
C VAL A 314 4.46 9.73 2.92
N ARG A 315 5.55 9.21 2.37
CA ARG A 315 6.59 10.02 1.72
C ARG A 315 6.61 9.73 0.23
N TYR A 316 6.68 10.75 -0.60
CA TYR A 316 6.80 10.66 -2.06
C TYR A 316 7.84 11.70 -2.55
N PRO A 317 8.42 11.53 -3.75
CA PRO A 317 9.37 12.52 -4.29
C PRO A 317 8.74 13.91 -4.40
N GLU A 318 9.48 14.97 -4.05
CA GLU A 318 8.97 16.35 -4.12
C GLU A 318 8.64 16.76 -5.57
N GLU A 319 9.33 16.14 -6.53
CA GLU A 319 9.16 16.30 -7.96
C GLU A 319 7.96 15.53 -8.53
N PHE A 320 7.17 14.87 -7.68
CA PHE A 320 6.01 14.09 -8.11
C PHE A 320 5.11 14.87 -9.07
N LYS A 321 4.98 14.32 -10.28
CA LYS A 321 4.07 14.80 -11.31
C LYS A 321 3.59 13.60 -12.09
N PHE A 322 2.40 13.12 -11.74
CA PHE A 322 1.84 11.92 -12.35
C PHE A 322 1.96 11.95 -13.88
N PRO A 323 2.44 10.87 -14.50
CA PRO A 323 2.91 9.60 -13.90
C PRO A 323 4.40 9.57 -13.52
N ASN A 324 5.16 10.65 -13.73
CA ASN A 324 6.57 10.71 -13.36
C ASN A 324 6.74 10.82 -11.83
N TYR A 325 7.76 10.12 -11.30
CA TYR A 325 8.06 10.05 -9.87
C TYR A 325 6.91 9.46 -9.02
N ASP A 326 6.06 8.62 -9.63
CA ASP A 326 4.87 8.04 -9.00
C ASP A 326 5.21 6.86 -8.08
N ILE A 327 5.87 7.17 -6.96
CA ILE A 327 6.26 6.20 -5.95
C ILE A 327 6.08 6.79 -4.55
N ALA A 328 5.61 5.98 -3.61
CA ALA A 328 5.40 6.39 -2.24
C ALA A 328 5.87 5.32 -1.24
N VAL A 329 6.54 5.78 -0.18
CA VAL A 329 6.90 5.00 0.99
C VAL A 329 5.91 5.31 2.11
N ILE A 330 5.08 4.32 2.40
CA ILE A 330 4.19 4.23 3.56
C ILE A 330 4.83 3.33 4.61
#